data_AF-A0A136I2R8-F1
#
_entry.id   AF-A0A136I2R8-F1
#
_cell.length_a   1.000
_cell.length_b   1.000
_cell.length_c   1.000
_cell.angle_alpha   90.00
_cell.angle_beta   90.00
_cell.angle_gamma   90.00
#
_symmetry.space_group_name_H-M   'P 1'
#
loop_
_entity.id
_entity.type
_entity.pdbx_description
1 polymer ?
#
loop_
_entity_poly.entity_id
_entity_poly.type
_entity_poly.pdbx_seq_one_letter_code
_entity_poly.pdbx_strand_id
1 'polypeptide(L)'
;MKFSEIELPSNRNFGFFSVFVFAVVAAYFYCSDNSTLAYVFVAAAMIFLLVTLIKNDALLPLNKLWMRLGLLLGMIVSPIVLGIIFFGLFTPIAILMRLSGRDELRLKFTQKTSYWISRGEPIKPESFKQQF
;
A
#
# COMPACT_ATOMS: atom_id res chain seq x y z
N MET A 1 1.36 15.50 8.21
CA MET A 1 0.23 14.57 8.46
C MET A 1 -0.17 14.68 9.91
N LYS A 2 -1.42 15.02 10.22
CA LYS A 2 -1.95 14.89 11.59
C LYS A 2 -2.10 13.39 11.86
N PHE A 3 -1.26 12.81 12.72
CA PHE A 3 -1.40 11.42 13.20
C PHE A 3 -2.57 11.27 14.20
N SER A 4 -3.61 12.09 14.04
CA SER A 4 -4.80 12.07 14.87
C SER A 4 -5.62 10.85 14.49
N GLU A 5 -5.65 9.90 15.42
CA GLU A 5 -6.49 8.69 15.41
C GLU A 5 -6.06 7.63 14.40
N ILE A 6 -4.92 7.00 14.68
CA ILE A 6 -4.65 5.66 14.14
C ILE A 6 -5.75 4.74 14.68
N GLU A 7 -6.68 4.33 13.82
CA GLU A 7 -7.64 3.27 14.13
C GLU A 7 -6.86 1.99 14.43
N LEU A 8 -6.70 1.69 15.71
CA LEU A 8 -6.00 0.48 16.14
C LEU A 8 -6.94 -0.71 15.89
N PRO A 9 -6.45 -1.79 15.26
CA PRO A 9 -7.22 -3.01 15.17
C PRO A 9 -7.50 -3.53 16.59
N SER A 10 -8.61 -4.24 16.77
CA SER A 10 -8.94 -4.86 18.06
C SER A 10 -7.76 -5.71 18.54
N ASN A 11 -7.39 -5.56 19.82
CA ASN A 11 -6.26 -6.28 20.42
C ASN A 11 -6.39 -7.81 20.27
N ARG A 12 -7.63 -8.33 20.23
CA ARG A 12 -7.93 -9.74 19.94
C ARG A 12 -7.50 -10.15 18.54
N ASN A 13 -7.83 -9.35 17.53
CA ASN A 13 -7.49 -9.63 16.14
C ASN A 13 -5.97 -9.58 15.93
N PHE A 14 -5.30 -8.60 16.55
CA PHE A 14 -3.84 -8.52 16.55
C PHE A 14 -3.20 -9.75 17.23
N GLY A 15 -3.76 -10.21 18.34
CA GLY A 15 -3.35 -11.42 19.03
C GLY A 15 -3.46 -12.67 18.14
N PHE A 16 -4.62 -12.92 17.55
CA PHE A 16 -4.83 -14.06 16.63
C PHE A 16 -3.94 -13.99 15.39
N PHE A 17 -3.76 -12.79 14.82
CA PHE A 17 -2.82 -12.59 13.72
C PHE A 17 -1.38 -12.99 14.13
N SER A 18 -0.94 -12.58 15.32
CA SER A 18 0.40 -12.90 15.82
C SER A 18 0.58 -14.40 16.04
N VAL A 19 -0.43 -15.08 16.60
CA VAL A 19 -0.45 -16.55 16.74
C VAL A 19 -0.34 -17.23 15.39
N PHE A 20 -1.13 -16.78 14.40
CA PHE A 20 -1.09 -17.33 13.05
C PHE A 20 0.28 -17.16 12.40
N VAL A 21 0.87 -15.96 12.48
CA VAL A 21 2.22 -15.70 11.95
C VAL A 21 3.26 -16.60 12.60
N PHE A 22 3.27 -16.72 13.93
CA PHE A 22 4.23 -17.60 14.62
C PHE A 22 4.00 -19.08 14.31
N ALA A 23 2.75 -19.51 14.13
CA ALA A 23 2.44 -20.89 13.74
C ALA A 23 2.96 -21.21 12.32
N VAL A 24 2.80 -20.29 11.36
CA VAL A 24 3.32 -20.45 10.00
C VAL A 24 4.85 -20.49 10.00
N VAL A 25 5.50 -19.60 10.76
CA VAL A 25 6.96 -19.58 10.90
C VAL A 25 7.47 -20.85 11.59
N ALA A 26 6.79 -21.33 12.62
CA ALA A 26 7.10 -22.60 13.28
C ALA A 26 7.01 -23.78 12.31
N ALA A 27 5.94 -23.85 11.51
CA ALA A 27 5.77 -24.89 10.49
C ALA A 27 6.89 -24.85 9.44
N TYR A 28 7.28 -23.66 8.99
CA TYR A 28 8.39 -23.50 8.06
C TYR A 28 9.73 -24.02 8.63
N PHE A 29 10.05 -23.67 9.89
CA PHE A 29 11.28 -24.13 10.53
C PHE A 29 11.26 -25.62 10.87
N TYR A 30 10.09 -26.18 11.17
CA TYR A 30 9.90 -27.60 11.35
C TYR A 30 10.20 -28.37 10.06
N CYS A 31 9.73 -27.88 8.91
CA CYS A 31 10.06 -28.46 7.60
C CYS A 31 11.54 -28.26 7.21
N SER A 32 12.22 -27.25 7.77
CA SER A 32 13.62 -26.92 7.47
C SER A 32 14.63 -27.57 8.42
N ASP A 33 14.24 -28.65 9.12
CA ASP A 33 15.03 -29.44 10.08
C ASP A 33 15.57 -28.68 11.32
N ASN A 34 15.22 -27.40 11.47
CA ASN A 34 15.62 -26.57 12.60
C ASN A 34 14.65 -26.72 13.77
N SER A 35 14.67 -27.92 14.38
CA SER A 35 13.75 -28.33 15.44
C SER A 35 13.74 -27.38 16.64
N THR A 36 14.91 -26.88 17.07
CA THR A 36 15.02 -25.94 18.20
C THR A 36 14.25 -24.64 17.95
N LEU A 37 14.40 -24.04 16.76
CA LEU A 37 13.69 -22.81 16.39
C LEU A 37 12.19 -23.06 16.25
N ALA A 38 11.80 -24.20 15.68
CA ALA A 38 10.40 -24.58 15.58
C ALA A 38 9.72 -24.63 16.97
N TYR A 39 10.33 -25.29 17.96
CA TYR A 39 9.78 -25.34 19.32
C TYR A 39 9.68 -23.96 19.99
N VAL A 40 10.67 -23.09 19.77
CA VAL A 40 10.64 -21.71 20.28
C VAL A 40 9.46 -20.93 19.69
N PHE A 41 9.22 -21.03 18.39
CA PHE A 41 8.10 -20.36 17.73
C PHE A 41 6.74 -20.95 18.12
N VAL A 42 6.64 -22.27 18.34
CA VAL A 42 5.43 -22.90 18.90
C VAL A 42 5.15 -22.39 20.31
N ALA A 43 6.16 -22.33 21.18
CA ALA A 43 6.01 -21.81 22.53
C ALA A 43 5.57 -20.33 22.50
N ALA A 44 6.16 -19.52 21.62
CA ALA A 44 5.74 -18.13 21.42
C ALA A 44 4.27 -18.04 20.94
N ALA A 45 3.86 -18.85 19.97
CA ALA A 45 2.47 -18.90 19.50
C ALA A 45 1.50 -19.26 20.63
N MET A 46 1.83 -20.23 21.47
CA MET A 46 1.03 -20.63 22.62
C MET A 46 0.92 -19.51 23.67
N ILE A 47 2.02 -18.82 23.98
CA ILE A 47 2.01 -17.67 24.89
C ILE A 47 1.09 -16.58 24.35
N PHE A 48 1.23 -16.21 23.07
CA PHE A 48 0.38 -15.19 22.45
C PHE A 48 -1.10 -15.61 22.44
N LEU A 49 -1.40 -16.89 22.21
CA LEU A 49 -2.76 -17.42 22.25
C LEU A 49 -3.36 -17.30 23.65
N LEU A 50 -2.63 -17.69 24.68
CA LEU A 50 -3.06 -17.57 26.08
C LEU A 50 -3.29 -16.11 26.49
N VAL A 51 -2.37 -15.21 26.13
CA VAL A 51 -2.51 -13.78 26.40
C VAL A 51 -3.72 -13.19 25.68
N THR A 52 -3.96 -13.61 24.43
CA THR A 52 -5.14 -13.18 23.64
C THR A 52 -6.46 -13.69 24.26
N LEU A 53 -6.49 -14.90 24.81
CA LEU A 53 -7.72 -15.41 25.41
C LEU A 53 -8.01 -14.81 26.79
N ILE A 54 -6.97 -14.66 27.62
CA ILE A 54 -7.11 -14.27 29.03
C ILE A 54 -7.08 -12.74 29.21
N LYS A 55 -6.11 -12.05 28.60
CA LYS A 55 -5.84 -10.62 28.85
C LYS A 55 -5.36 -9.89 27.61
N ASN A 56 -6.30 -9.58 26.73
CA ASN A 56 -6.07 -8.84 25.48
C ASN A 56 -5.44 -7.46 25.69
N ASP A 57 -5.71 -6.80 26.81
CA ASP A 57 -5.20 -5.43 27.04
C ASP A 57 -3.69 -5.39 27.23
N ALA A 58 -3.05 -6.51 27.58
CA ALA A 58 -1.60 -6.61 27.63
C ALA A 58 -0.95 -6.48 26.23
N LEU A 59 -1.68 -6.79 25.16
CA LEU A 59 -1.23 -6.66 23.77
C LEU A 59 -1.38 -5.24 23.22
N LEU A 60 -2.08 -4.34 23.92
CA LEU A 60 -2.30 -2.96 23.49
C LEU A 60 -1.03 -2.16 23.18
N PRO A 61 0.00 -2.12 24.05
CA PRO A 61 1.23 -1.37 23.74
C PRO A 61 1.98 -1.97 22.54
N LEU A 62 1.95 -3.30 22.41
CA LEU A 62 2.59 -4.00 21.29
C LEU A 62 1.86 -3.74 19.97
N ASN A 63 0.53 -3.82 19.97
CA ASN A 63 -0.32 -3.49 18.82
C ASN A 63 -0.07 -2.05 18.36
N LYS A 64 -0.02 -1.10 19.29
CA LYS A 64 0.28 0.31 18.98
C LYS A 64 1.68 0.49 18.37
N LEU A 65 2.68 -0.22 18.89
CA LEU A 65 4.05 -0.16 18.35
C LEU A 65 4.11 -0.77 16.93
N TRP A 66 3.48 -1.93 16.74
CA TRP A 66 3.38 -2.59 15.44
C TRP A 66 2.72 -1.71 14.39
N MET A 67 1.58 -1.09 14.73
CA MET A 67 0.89 -0.17 13.82
C MET A 67 1.73 1.06 13.46
N ARG A 68 2.48 1.63 14.42
CA ARG A 68 3.42 2.72 14.14
C ARG A 68 4.55 2.29 13.21
N LEU A 69 5.11 1.09 13.40
CA LEU A 69 6.10 0.54 12.49
C LEU A 69 5.54 0.34 11.09
N GLY A 70 4.32 -0.20 10.97
CA GLY A 70 3.64 -0.35 9.68
C GLY A 70 3.43 0.98 8.96
N LEU A 71 3.06 2.04 9.69
CA LEU A 71 2.93 3.39 9.12
C LEU A 71 4.27 3.98 8.67
N LEU A 72 5.33 3.84 9.47
CA LEU A 72 6.67 4.29 9.08
C LEU A 72 7.16 3.55 7.84
N LEU A 73 6.95 2.25 7.78
CA LEU A 73 7.28 1.44 6.61
C LEU A 73 6.47 1.89 5.40
N GLY A 74 5.16 2.10 5.56
CA GLY A 74 4.29 2.61 4.49
C GLY A 74 4.72 3.99 3.99
N MET A 75 5.19 4.87 4.88
CA MET A 75 5.71 6.19 4.52
C MET A 75 6.99 6.12 3.66
N ILE A 76 7.78 5.06 3.80
CA ILE A 76 8.99 4.83 3.00
C ILE A 76 8.63 4.08 1.71
N VAL A 77 7.83 3.02 1.81
CA VAL A 77 7.45 2.17 0.69
C VAL A 77 6.58 2.92 -0.32
N SER A 78 5.67 3.79 0.12
CA SER A 78 4.77 4.52 -0.77
C SER A 78 5.52 5.41 -1.78
N PRO A 79 6.45 6.30 -1.37
CA PRO A 79 7.31 7.03 -2.31
C PRO A 79 8.17 6.13 -3.20
N ILE A 80 8.68 5.01 -2.67
CA ILE A 80 9.48 4.06 -3.46
C ILE A 80 8.64 3.43 -4.57
N VAL A 81 7.46 2.90 -4.24
CA VAL A 81 6.53 2.30 -5.20
C VAL A 81 6.09 3.34 -6.22
N LEU A 82 5.74 4.55 -5.78
CA LEU A 82 5.38 5.65 -6.67
C LEU A 82 6.53 6.03 -7.60
N GLY A 83 7.76 6.06 -7.08
CA GLY A 83 8.98 6.27 -7.86
C GLY A 83 9.20 5.17 -8.90
N ILE A 84 9.04 3.90 -8.53
CA ILE A 84 9.16 2.76 -9.45
C ILE A 84 8.11 2.87 -10.56
N ILE A 85 6.86 3.16 -10.23
CA ILE A 85 5.80 3.34 -11.24
C ILE A 85 6.12 4.54 -12.13
N PHE A 86 6.55 5.66 -11.56
CA PHE A 86 6.85 6.86 -12.33
C PHE A 86 8.02 6.65 -13.29
N PHE A 87 9.16 6.17 -12.80
CA PHE A 87 10.36 5.99 -13.61
C PHE A 87 10.34 4.71 -14.46
N GLY A 88 9.67 3.65 -14.00
CA GLY A 88 9.59 2.37 -14.69
C GLY A 88 8.46 2.29 -15.72
N LEU A 89 7.34 2.99 -15.51
CA LEU A 89 6.20 2.97 -16.43
C LEU A 89 5.99 4.32 -17.12
N PHE A 90 5.79 5.40 -16.37
CA PHE A 90 5.40 6.68 -16.98
C PHE A 90 6.53 7.34 -17.79
N THR A 91 7.76 7.35 -17.26
CA THR A 91 8.92 7.93 -17.94
C THR A 91 9.22 7.28 -19.29
N PRO A 92 9.33 5.94 -19.44
CA PRO A 92 9.58 5.34 -20.76
C PRO A 92 8.41 5.57 -21.72
N ILE A 93 7.16 5.52 -21.23
CA ILE A 93 5.99 5.85 -22.05
C ILE A 93 6.07 7.30 -22.56
N ALA A 94 6.42 8.26 -21.70
CA ALA A 94 6.58 9.66 -22.09
C ALA A 94 7.72 9.85 -23.10
N ILE A 95 8.85 9.14 -22.93
CA ILE A 95 9.96 9.15 -23.90
C ILE A 95 9.50 8.61 -25.25
N LEU A 96 8.79 7.48 -25.28
CA LEU A 96 8.26 6.89 -26.52
C LEU A 96 7.27 7.82 -27.23
N MET A 97 6.36 8.47 -26.48
CA MET A 97 5.45 9.46 -27.07
C MET A 97 6.21 10.65 -27.66
N ARG A 98 7.23 11.15 -26.95
CA ARG A 98 8.06 12.28 -27.41
C ARG A 98 8.85 11.93 -28.67
N LEU A 99 9.41 10.72 -28.75
CA LEU A 99 10.10 10.22 -29.95
C LEU A 99 9.13 10.02 -31.13
N SER A 100 7.90 9.59 -30.85
CA SER A 100 6.84 9.46 -31.86
C SER A 100 6.22 10.80 -32.27
N GLY A 101 6.64 11.92 -31.67
CA GLY A 101 6.10 13.25 -31.94
C GLY A 101 4.69 13.50 -31.40
N ARG A 102 4.12 12.56 -30.63
CA ARG A 102 2.76 12.66 -30.07
C ARG A 102 2.78 13.57 -28.84
N ASP A 103 1.91 14.57 -28.85
CA ASP A 103 1.70 15.51 -27.74
C ASP A 103 0.23 15.54 -27.36
N GLU A 104 -0.26 14.43 -26.81
CA GLU A 104 -1.67 14.27 -26.40
C GLU A 104 -2.07 15.26 -25.30
N LEU A 105 -1.12 15.57 -24.40
CA LEU A 105 -1.32 16.54 -23.32
C LEU A 105 -1.16 17.99 -23.78
N ARG A 106 -0.84 18.23 -25.06
CA ARG A 106 -0.63 19.57 -25.65
C ARG A 106 0.31 20.44 -24.80
N LEU A 107 1.38 19.84 -24.28
CA LEU A 107 2.32 20.49 -23.36
C LEU A 107 3.27 21.45 -24.08
N LYS A 108 3.41 21.34 -25.41
CA LYS A 108 4.22 22.27 -26.18
C LYS A 108 3.60 23.67 -26.13
N PHE A 109 4.32 24.62 -25.55
CA PHE A 109 3.94 26.03 -25.60
C PHE A 109 3.96 26.53 -27.04
N THR A 110 2.79 26.93 -27.52
CA THR A 110 2.61 27.59 -28.81
C THR A 110 2.15 29.01 -28.56
N GLN A 111 2.75 29.99 -29.23
CA GLN A 111 2.24 31.37 -29.25
C GLN A 111 0.86 31.37 -29.91
N LYS A 112 -0.18 31.33 -29.08
CA LYS A 112 -1.59 31.37 -29.48
C LYS A 112 -2.29 32.49 -28.74
N THR A 113 -3.19 33.18 -29.43
CA THR A 113 -4.04 34.22 -28.84
C THR A 113 -5.03 33.65 -27.83
N SER A 114 -5.40 32.37 -27.96
CA SER A 114 -6.25 31.66 -27.01
C SER A 114 -6.00 30.15 -27.07
N TYR A 115 -6.07 29.48 -25.92
CA TYR A 115 -6.08 28.02 -25.79
C TYR A 115 -7.49 27.42 -25.87
N TRP A 116 -8.52 28.26 -26.04
CA TRP A 116 -9.89 27.82 -26.15
C TRP A 116 -10.07 26.90 -27.37
N ILE A 117 -10.58 25.69 -27.13
CA ILE A 117 -10.86 24.73 -28.19
C ILE A 117 -12.26 25.04 -28.73
N SER A 118 -12.32 25.68 -29.90
CA SER A 118 -13.60 25.92 -30.57
C SER A 118 -14.21 24.60 -31.01
N ARG A 119 -15.46 24.34 -30.61
CA ARG A 119 -16.22 23.17 -31.05
C ARG A 119 -17.12 23.59 -32.20
N GLY A 120 -16.93 22.95 -33.36
CA GLY A 120 -17.69 23.27 -34.58
C GLY A 120 -19.11 22.68 -34.61
N GLU A 121 -19.44 21.76 -33.70
CA GLU A 121 -20.74 21.10 -33.66
C GLU A 121 -21.65 21.68 -32.56
N PRO A 122 -22.95 21.85 -32.82
CA PRO A 122 -23.92 22.21 -31.81
C PRO A 122 -24.04 21.09 -30.77
N ILE A 123 -24.14 21.47 -29.49
CA ILE A 123 -24.23 20.53 -28.36
C ILE A 123 -25.50 19.68 -28.52
N LYS A 124 -25.33 18.38 -28.77
CA LYS A 124 -26.42 17.40 -28.79
C LYS A 124 -26.49 16.71 -27.43
N PRO A 125 -27.66 16.21 -26.99
CA PRO A 125 -27.78 15.44 -25.73
C PRO A 125 -26.81 14.23 -25.68
N GLU A 126 -26.58 13.61 -26.84
CA GLU A 126 -25.64 12.48 -27.01
C GLU A 126 -24.16 12.88 -26.82
N SER A 127 -23.80 14.15 -27.03
CA SER A 127 -22.41 14.63 -26.86
C SER A 127 -21.90 14.53 -25.42
N PHE A 128 -22.80 14.42 -24.43
CA PHE A 128 -22.42 14.19 -23.04
C PHE A 128 -21.85 12.78 -22.78
N LYS A 129 -22.07 11.82 -23.69
CA LYS A 129 -21.53 10.45 -23.55
C LYS A 129 -20.02 10.38 -23.85
N GLN A 130 -19.48 11.32 -24.63
CA GLN A 130 -18.07 11.37 -25.02
C GLN A 130 -17.51 12.79 -24.78
N GLN A 131 -17.48 13.20 -23.52
CA GLN A 131 -17.08 14.55 -23.13
C GLN A 131 -15.56 14.80 -23.08
N PHE A 132 -14.75 13.73 -23.14
CA PHE A 132 -13.29 13.75 -23.01
C PHE A 132 -12.60 13.30 -24.29
#